data_AF-A0A2E5MQB3-F1
#
_entry.id   AF-A0A2E5MQB3-F1
#
_cell.length_a   1.000
_cell.length_b   1.000
_cell.length_c   1.000
_cell.angle_alpha   90.00
_cell.angle_beta   90.00
_cell.angle_gamma   90.00
#
_symmetry.space_group_name_H-M   'P 1'
#
loop_
_entity.id
_entity.type
_entity.pdbx_description
1 polymer ?
#
loop_
_entity_poly.entity_id
_entity_poly.type
_entity_poly.pdbx_seq_one_letter_code
_entity_poly.pdbx_strand_id
1 'polypeptide(L)'
;MPYQPTRRFHASVSSTRLLALLFSLSSGLLLYVPAASAEPAKTERPYPVELSEDESVEDIDASQLEPTADAGAAEAKSAPETTGDDPVAGPPENANKPKETATMVAPDVDLKEVAPPPQAAPVTESSPDNDLLPENQRIPTVSLPEDSSPPVAHDPESAAKPDAPGTDATDQTDTPAETSTAPDTQQPTPETTSPEKPASPATPDDKAPAETATTTPAPAKPAPKAEPLVILGAEVRPGTSTRLAWTPDISISGLASPTPVLVINGAQPGPNLCMTGAVHGDELNGIEIIRRVMYDIEPDELSGRVIGVPIVNVQGFQRGSRYLPDRRDLNRNFPGDPNGSLAGRIAYSLFNDVIRHCDMLVDIHTGSLKRSNLAQLRADMHIPEVAEFTRGFDKMAVVHSQGTIGMLRSAATDNDIVAVTMEAGESLRIQENQIEAGVNSINSLLEKQGMISRLFVWGKPEPVYYNSSWIRTNVGGILVSDVELGDEVAAGEVLGIVTDPITNAQHPIKAKRSGRIIGMAVDQVVMAGFATYHLGSEARGPEER
;
A
#
# COMPACT_ATOMS: atom_id res chain seq x y z
N MET A 1 12.51 -32.74 28.84
CA MET A 1 13.79 -32.04 28.64
C MET A 1 13.53 -30.87 27.68
N PRO A 2 13.80 -29.62 28.07
CA PRO A 2 13.65 -28.47 27.19
C PRO A 2 14.92 -28.22 26.37
N TYR A 3 14.73 -27.86 25.11
CA TYR A 3 15.74 -27.57 24.11
C TYR A 3 16.25 -26.13 24.29
N GLN A 4 17.56 -25.94 24.50
CA GLN A 4 18.19 -24.61 24.55
C GLN A 4 18.63 -24.16 23.15
N PRO A 5 18.56 -22.85 22.82
CA PRO A 5 19.02 -22.32 21.54
C PRO A 5 20.52 -22.00 21.56
N THR A 6 21.18 -22.27 20.43
CA THR A 6 22.61 -21.99 20.18
C THR A 6 22.86 -20.51 19.89
N ARG A 7 23.79 -19.91 20.65
CA ARG A 7 24.35 -18.56 20.42
C ARG A 7 25.20 -18.54 19.15
N ARG A 8 24.94 -17.60 18.23
CA ARG A 8 25.87 -17.26 17.14
C ARG A 8 26.74 -16.06 17.54
N PHE A 9 28.05 -16.22 17.32
CA PHE A 9 29.09 -15.24 17.54
C PHE A 9 28.97 -14.05 16.56
N HIS A 10 29.06 -12.83 17.07
CA HIS A 10 29.31 -11.62 16.29
C HIS A 10 30.82 -11.36 16.23
N ALA A 11 31.38 -11.31 15.02
CA ALA A 11 32.74 -10.83 14.78
C ALA A 11 32.68 -9.33 14.42
N SER A 12 33.22 -8.51 15.30
CA SER A 12 33.39 -7.06 15.14
C SER A 12 34.62 -6.78 14.27
N VAL A 13 34.44 -6.17 13.09
CA VAL A 13 35.53 -5.64 12.27
C VAL A 13 35.62 -4.13 12.48
N SER A 14 36.65 -3.70 13.19
CA SER A 14 37.03 -2.30 13.40
C SER A 14 37.77 -1.77 12.17
N SER A 15 37.28 -0.69 11.56
CA SER A 15 37.95 0.01 10.46
C SER A 15 38.45 1.38 10.92
N THR A 16 39.75 1.47 11.19
CA THR A 16 40.48 2.69 11.50
C THR A 16 40.76 3.47 10.21
N ARG A 17 40.16 4.65 10.00
CA ARG A 17 40.52 5.57 8.90
C ARG A 17 41.57 6.58 9.37
N LEU A 18 42.73 6.55 8.71
CA LEU A 18 43.85 7.47 8.89
C LEU A 18 43.59 8.75 8.07
N LEU A 19 43.71 9.90 8.73
CA LEU A 19 43.58 11.24 8.16
C LEU A 19 44.93 11.66 7.54
N ALA A 20 44.96 12.07 6.26
CA ALA A 20 46.13 12.70 5.66
C ALA A 20 45.70 13.97 4.90
N LEU A 21 46.06 15.11 5.49
CA LEU A 21 45.90 16.47 4.99
C LEU A 21 47.07 16.80 4.07
N LEU A 22 46.84 17.22 2.82
CA LEU A 22 47.87 17.89 2.01
C LEU A 22 47.28 19.08 1.25
N PHE A 23 47.79 20.26 1.63
CA PHE A 23 47.64 21.55 0.97
C PHE A 23 48.49 21.59 -0.31
N SER A 24 47.96 22.20 -1.37
CA SER A 24 48.77 22.82 -2.42
C SER A 24 48.04 24.00 -3.05
N LEU A 25 48.52 25.21 -2.75
CA LEU A 25 48.26 26.43 -3.51
C LEU A 25 49.01 26.37 -4.84
N SER A 26 48.42 26.85 -5.94
CA SER A 26 49.08 27.86 -6.79
C SER A 26 48.23 28.30 -8.00
N SER A 27 48.05 29.62 -8.06
CA SER A 27 48.16 30.50 -9.23
C SER A 27 47.06 30.51 -10.30
N GLY A 28 46.38 31.66 -10.34
CA GLY A 28 45.43 32.04 -11.37
C GLY A 28 46.08 32.44 -12.70
N LEU A 29 45.25 32.38 -13.73
CA LEU A 29 45.48 33.01 -15.02
C LEU A 29 44.15 33.66 -15.44
N LEU A 30 44.13 34.99 -15.43
CA LEU A 30 43.05 35.82 -15.92
C LEU A 30 43.11 35.82 -17.46
N LEU A 31 42.07 35.32 -18.13
CA LEU A 31 41.87 35.53 -19.57
C LEU A 31 40.57 36.30 -19.79
N TYR A 32 40.74 37.49 -20.36
CA TYR A 32 39.71 38.43 -20.78
C TYR A 32 39.21 38.03 -22.17
N VAL A 33 37.89 37.88 -22.34
CA VAL A 33 37.23 37.65 -23.64
C VAL A 33 36.07 38.66 -23.77
N PRO A 34 35.93 39.37 -24.91
CA PRO A 34 34.99 40.49 -25.02
C PRO A 34 33.55 40.03 -25.21
N ALA A 35 32.63 40.88 -24.76
CA ALA A 35 31.18 40.69 -24.85
C ALA A 35 30.70 40.63 -26.31
N ALA A 36 30.03 39.53 -26.65
CA ALA A 36 29.23 39.40 -27.87
C ALA A 36 27.75 39.34 -27.50
N SER A 37 26.96 40.09 -28.27
CA SER A 37 25.52 40.33 -28.13
C SER A 37 24.70 39.03 -27.98
N ALA A 38 23.88 38.95 -26.93
CA ALA A 38 22.92 37.88 -26.72
C ALA A 38 21.67 38.11 -27.58
N GLU A 39 21.37 37.17 -28.50
CA GLU A 39 20.01 36.96 -29.01
C GLU A 39 19.22 36.14 -27.97
N PRO A 40 17.90 36.40 -27.77
CA PRO A 40 17.12 35.65 -26.81
C PRO A 40 16.91 34.22 -27.29
N ALA A 41 17.36 33.26 -26.48
CA ALA A 41 17.11 31.84 -26.66
C ALA A 41 15.60 31.57 -26.69
N LYS A 42 15.16 30.86 -27.73
CA LYS A 42 13.81 30.32 -27.84
C LYS A 42 13.55 29.44 -26.63
N THR A 43 12.45 29.71 -25.94
CA THR A 43 11.90 28.90 -24.84
C THR A 43 11.81 27.43 -25.27
N GLU A 44 12.71 26.62 -24.73
CA GLU A 44 12.60 25.16 -24.78
C GLU A 44 11.31 24.76 -24.06
N ARG A 45 10.58 23.82 -24.68
CA ARG A 45 9.36 23.24 -24.14
C ARG A 45 9.72 22.51 -22.83
N PRO A 46 8.88 22.57 -21.79
CA PRO A 46 9.15 21.83 -20.56
C PRO A 46 9.24 20.33 -20.88
N TYR A 47 10.25 19.69 -20.32
CA TYR A 47 10.47 18.24 -20.34
C TYR A 47 9.17 17.49 -19.97
N PRO A 48 8.90 16.31 -20.55
CA PRO A 48 7.73 15.53 -20.18
C PRO A 48 7.76 15.21 -18.68
N VAL A 49 6.62 15.42 -18.03
CA VAL A 49 6.37 15.03 -16.64
C VAL A 49 6.57 13.52 -16.56
N GLU A 50 7.68 13.09 -15.94
CA GLU A 50 7.92 11.68 -15.65
C GLU A 50 6.86 11.26 -14.62
N LEU A 51 5.89 10.44 -15.02
CA LEU A 51 4.81 9.98 -14.16
C LEU A 51 5.43 9.25 -12.96
N SER A 52 5.28 9.81 -11.76
CA SER A 52 5.83 9.24 -10.52
C SER A 52 5.11 7.94 -10.10
N GLU A 53 3.94 7.69 -10.69
CA GLU A 53 3.14 6.48 -10.57
C GLU A 53 3.23 5.66 -11.85
N ASP A 54 4.37 5.02 -12.07
CA ASP A 54 4.56 4.03 -13.12
C ASP A 54 3.89 2.69 -12.74
N GLU A 55 2.58 2.78 -12.49
CA GLU A 55 1.70 1.64 -12.33
C GLU A 55 1.17 1.14 -13.68
N SER A 56 1.34 1.94 -14.75
CA SER A 56 0.87 1.63 -16.10
C SER A 56 1.85 0.67 -16.77
N VAL A 57 1.44 -0.58 -16.94
CA VAL A 57 2.18 -1.56 -17.76
C VAL A 57 1.81 -1.40 -19.24
N GLU A 58 1.71 -0.16 -19.75
CA GLU A 58 1.59 0.07 -21.20
C GLU A 58 2.96 -0.08 -21.87
N ASP A 59 3.64 -1.19 -21.59
CA ASP A 59 4.79 -1.69 -22.32
C ASP A 59 4.47 -3.15 -22.67
N ILE A 60 4.52 -3.48 -23.96
CA ILE A 60 4.05 -4.70 -24.66
C ILE A 60 2.60 -4.60 -25.20
N ASP A 61 2.33 -3.61 -26.07
CA ASP A 61 1.79 -3.87 -27.42
C ASP A 61 1.89 -2.61 -28.30
N ALA A 62 3.11 -2.19 -28.64
CA ALA A 62 3.32 -1.23 -29.72
C ALA A 62 3.62 -2.01 -31.01
N SER A 63 2.57 -2.61 -31.58
CA SER A 63 2.60 -3.02 -32.98
C SER A 63 1.38 -2.46 -33.74
N GLN A 64 1.64 -1.33 -34.40
CA GLN A 64 1.07 -0.91 -35.69
C GLN A 64 -0.43 -0.53 -35.69
N LEU A 65 -0.71 0.76 -35.82
CA LEU A 65 -1.03 1.41 -37.11
C LEU A 65 -1.38 2.89 -36.89
N GLU A 66 -0.41 3.77 -37.18
CA GLU A 66 -0.67 5.18 -37.43
C GLU A 66 -1.44 5.33 -38.76
N PRO A 67 -2.54 6.10 -38.83
CA PRO A 67 -3.14 6.44 -40.11
C PRO A 67 -2.35 7.59 -40.74
N THR A 68 -1.63 7.29 -41.82
CA THR A 68 -1.03 8.33 -42.67
C THR A 68 -2.13 9.13 -43.36
N ALA A 69 -2.11 10.44 -43.20
CA ALA A 69 -2.87 11.37 -44.01
C ALA A 69 -2.21 11.53 -45.39
N ASP A 70 -2.95 11.24 -46.48
CA ASP A 70 -2.96 12.11 -47.65
C ASP A 70 -4.21 11.86 -48.53
N ALA A 71 -4.53 12.89 -49.32
CA ALA A 71 -5.79 13.25 -49.96
C ALA A 71 -6.30 12.37 -51.11
N GLY A 72 -7.61 12.50 -51.39
CA GLY A 72 -8.23 12.08 -52.66
C GLY A 72 -9.74 12.29 -52.69
N ALA A 73 -10.18 13.42 -53.26
CA ALA A 73 -11.59 13.70 -53.56
C ALA A 73 -12.10 12.87 -54.76
N ALA A 74 -13.34 12.37 -54.69
CA ALA A 74 -14.22 12.20 -55.86
C ALA A 74 -15.68 11.90 -55.44
N GLU A 75 -16.60 12.55 -56.14
CA GLU A 75 -18.06 12.52 -56.04
C GLU A 75 -18.69 11.15 -56.36
N ALA A 76 -19.88 10.87 -55.79
CA ALA A 76 -20.94 10.13 -56.50
C ALA A 76 -22.34 10.44 -55.93
N LYS A 77 -23.29 10.59 -56.85
CA LYS A 77 -24.66 11.10 -56.71
C LYS A 77 -25.70 10.01 -56.36
N SER A 78 -26.75 10.45 -55.65
CA SER A 78 -28.21 10.15 -55.79
C SER A 78 -28.79 8.72 -55.71
N ALA A 79 -29.57 8.48 -54.63
CA ALA A 79 -31.03 8.10 -54.53
C ALA A 79 -31.63 6.90 -55.33
N PRO A 80 -32.80 6.30 -54.95
CA PRO A 80 -33.86 6.81 -54.06
C PRO A 80 -34.52 5.81 -53.05
N GLU A 81 -35.50 6.37 -52.36
CA GLU A 81 -36.39 5.93 -51.27
C GLU A 81 -37.16 4.62 -51.46
N THR A 82 -37.50 3.98 -50.33
CA THR A 82 -38.81 3.35 -50.14
C THR A 82 -39.37 3.69 -48.75
N THR A 83 -40.58 4.26 -48.77
CA THR A 83 -41.44 4.68 -47.67
C THR A 83 -42.04 3.53 -46.88
N GLY A 84 -42.18 3.70 -45.57
CA GLY A 84 -43.02 2.88 -44.70
C GLY A 84 -43.24 3.59 -43.36
N ASP A 85 -44.45 4.14 -43.18
CA ASP A 85 -44.96 4.77 -41.96
C ASP A 85 -44.99 3.80 -40.77
N ASP A 86 -44.63 4.28 -39.57
CA ASP A 86 -45.22 3.89 -38.27
C ASP A 86 -44.70 4.80 -37.13
N PRO A 87 -45.36 4.86 -35.96
CA PRO A 87 -45.80 6.11 -35.34
C PRO A 87 -44.78 6.77 -34.39
N VAL A 88 -44.97 8.09 -34.23
CA VAL A 88 -44.27 8.95 -33.27
C VAL A 88 -44.49 8.45 -31.84
N ALA A 89 -43.48 7.77 -31.27
CA ALA A 89 -43.36 7.54 -29.83
C ALA A 89 -42.73 8.78 -29.19
N GLY A 90 -43.37 9.28 -28.13
CA GLY A 90 -42.86 10.39 -27.32
C GLY A 90 -41.51 10.07 -26.67
N PRO A 91 -40.82 11.09 -26.14
CA PRO A 91 -39.49 10.92 -25.54
C PRO A 91 -39.55 9.94 -24.37
N PRO A 92 -38.52 9.08 -24.19
CA PRO A 92 -38.52 8.07 -23.14
C PRO A 92 -38.59 8.73 -21.77
N GLU A 93 -39.56 8.29 -20.98
CA GLU A 93 -39.74 8.68 -19.58
C GLU A 93 -38.48 8.29 -18.79
N ASN A 94 -38.03 9.25 -17.99
CA ASN A 94 -36.84 9.19 -17.16
C ASN A 94 -36.99 8.07 -16.11
N ALA A 95 -36.44 6.89 -16.40
CA ALA A 95 -36.36 5.76 -15.47
C ALA A 95 -35.23 6.01 -14.45
N ASN A 96 -35.41 7.00 -13.59
CA ASN A 96 -34.56 7.19 -12.41
C ASN A 96 -35.44 7.48 -11.17
N LYS A 97 -36.33 6.53 -10.86
CA LYS A 97 -36.90 6.39 -9.52
C LYS A 97 -36.10 5.29 -8.81
N PRO A 98 -35.58 5.53 -7.59
CA PRO A 98 -35.04 4.46 -6.78
C PRO A 98 -36.14 3.41 -6.59
N LYS A 99 -35.88 2.15 -6.94
CA LYS A 99 -36.67 1.06 -6.40
C LYS A 99 -36.49 1.12 -4.90
N GLU A 100 -37.55 1.35 -4.13
CA GLU A 100 -37.56 1.14 -2.68
C GLU A 100 -37.35 -0.36 -2.41
N THR A 101 -36.10 -0.79 -2.47
CA THR A 101 -35.66 -2.04 -1.86
C THR A 101 -35.64 -1.82 -0.36
N ALA A 102 -36.43 -2.60 0.39
CA ALA A 102 -36.41 -2.56 1.84
C ALA A 102 -34.98 -2.74 2.35
N THR A 103 -34.45 -1.74 3.05
CA THR A 103 -33.13 -1.81 3.70
C THR A 103 -33.19 -2.87 4.80
N MET A 104 -32.34 -3.90 4.71
CA MET A 104 -32.25 -4.91 5.75
C MET A 104 -31.32 -4.42 6.86
N VAL A 105 -31.64 -4.70 8.13
CA VAL A 105 -30.66 -4.45 9.19
C VAL A 105 -29.56 -5.51 9.09
N ALA A 106 -28.30 -5.09 8.98
CA ALA A 106 -27.17 -6.01 8.95
C ALA A 106 -27.06 -6.76 10.28
N PRO A 107 -26.65 -8.04 10.27
CA PRO A 107 -26.31 -8.72 11.52
C PRO A 107 -25.10 -8.06 12.15
N ASP A 108 -25.16 -7.83 13.47
CA ASP A 108 -24.00 -7.40 14.24
C ASP A 108 -23.04 -8.60 14.33
N VAL A 109 -21.86 -8.47 13.72
CA VAL A 109 -20.83 -9.51 13.69
C VAL A 109 -19.56 -8.91 14.26
N ASP A 110 -19.11 -9.44 15.40
CA ASP A 110 -17.77 -9.14 15.89
C ASP A 110 -16.77 -9.66 14.85
N LEU A 111 -16.00 -8.76 14.25
CA LEU A 111 -15.02 -9.14 13.24
C LEU A 111 -14.00 -10.12 13.81
N LYS A 112 -13.71 -10.07 15.12
CA LYS A 112 -12.76 -10.95 15.81
C LYS A 112 -13.26 -12.38 15.95
N GLU A 113 -14.57 -12.61 15.85
CA GLU A 113 -15.13 -13.95 15.85
C GLU A 113 -14.94 -14.61 14.47
N VAL A 114 -14.28 -15.76 14.45
CA VAL A 114 -14.17 -16.57 13.22
C VAL A 114 -15.55 -17.12 12.90
N ALA A 115 -16.10 -16.77 11.74
CA ALA A 115 -17.33 -17.39 11.25
C ALA A 115 -17.16 -18.92 11.26
N PRO A 116 -18.02 -19.68 11.95
CA PRO A 116 -17.89 -21.12 11.99
C PRO A 116 -17.93 -21.68 10.55
N PRO A 117 -17.13 -22.71 10.24
CA PRO A 117 -17.19 -23.34 8.92
C PRO A 117 -18.64 -23.75 8.63
N PRO A 118 -19.14 -23.57 7.39
CA PRO A 118 -20.53 -23.89 7.06
C PRO A 118 -20.79 -25.35 7.43
N GLN A 119 -21.71 -25.58 8.38
CA GLN A 119 -22.15 -26.93 8.69
C GLN A 119 -22.87 -27.47 7.45
N ALA A 120 -22.48 -28.67 7.03
CA ALA A 120 -23.22 -29.41 6.03
C ALA A 120 -24.69 -29.48 6.47
N ALA A 121 -25.62 -29.22 5.54
CA ALA A 121 -27.04 -29.36 5.81
C ALA A 121 -27.29 -30.74 6.45
N PRO A 122 -28.13 -30.83 7.49
CA PRO A 122 -28.44 -32.11 8.10
C PRO A 122 -28.96 -33.03 7.00
N VAL A 123 -28.26 -34.14 6.79
CA VAL A 123 -28.73 -35.21 5.93
C VAL A 123 -30.00 -35.70 6.60
N THR A 124 -31.16 -35.36 6.02
CA THR A 124 -32.39 -36.05 6.38
C THR A 124 -32.17 -37.50 6.04
N GLU A 125 -31.99 -38.34 7.06
CA GLU A 125 -32.08 -39.79 6.90
C GLU A 125 -33.50 -40.09 6.39
N SER A 126 -33.62 -40.25 5.07
CA SER A 126 -34.74 -40.96 4.49
C SER A 126 -34.60 -42.42 4.89
N SER A 127 -35.54 -42.90 5.73
CA SER A 127 -35.74 -44.33 6.00
C SER A 127 -35.75 -45.15 4.71
N PRO A 128 -35.25 -46.39 4.72
CA PRO A 128 -35.18 -47.21 3.52
C PRO A 128 -36.55 -47.82 3.26
N ASP A 129 -37.33 -47.22 2.36
CA ASP A 129 -38.38 -47.96 1.68
C ASP A 129 -37.78 -48.71 0.49
N ASN A 130 -37.97 -50.02 0.56
CA ASN A 130 -37.69 -51.03 -0.42
C ASN A 130 -38.39 -50.68 -1.73
N ASP A 131 -37.65 -50.38 -2.79
CA ASP A 131 -38.16 -50.58 -4.15
C ASP A 131 -37.05 -51.03 -5.11
N LEU A 132 -37.30 -52.21 -5.65
CA LEU A 132 -36.47 -52.96 -6.58
C LEU A 132 -36.43 -52.26 -7.95
N LEU A 133 -35.23 -52.08 -8.51
CA LEU A 133 -35.05 -51.88 -9.96
C LEU A 133 -33.90 -52.74 -10.50
N PRO A 134 -34.00 -53.20 -11.77
CA PRO A 134 -33.44 -54.47 -12.21
C PRO A 134 -31.97 -54.42 -12.66
N GLU A 135 -31.31 -55.57 -12.56
CA GLU A 135 -30.00 -55.87 -13.14
C GLU A 135 -30.03 -55.74 -14.68
N ASN A 136 -29.51 -54.64 -15.23
CA ASN A 136 -28.63 -54.69 -16.41
C ASN A 136 -28.07 -53.30 -16.76
N GLN A 137 -26.82 -53.05 -16.39
CA GLN A 137 -25.87 -52.18 -17.11
C GLN A 137 -24.51 -52.26 -16.40
N ARG A 138 -23.79 -53.38 -16.59
CA ARG A 138 -22.36 -53.47 -16.29
C ARG A 138 -21.58 -52.98 -17.50
N ILE A 139 -20.84 -51.88 -17.33
CA ILE A 139 -19.69 -51.54 -18.18
C ILE A 139 -18.45 -52.09 -17.46
N PRO A 140 -17.52 -52.80 -18.15
CA PRO A 140 -16.48 -53.57 -17.50
C PRO A 140 -15.36 -52.68 -16.95
N THR A 141 -14.96 -52.94 -15.71
CA THR A 141 -13.74 -52.40 -15.08
C THR A 141 -12.52 -52.97 -15.82
N VAL A 142 -11.69 -52.10 -16.38
CA VAL A 142 -10.37 -52.48 -16.90
C VAL A 142 -9.39 -52.50 -15.72
N SER A 143 -8.91 -53.68 -15.38
CA SER A 143 -7.82 -53.91 -14.44
C SER A 143 -6.47 -53.56 -15.09
N LEU A 144 -5.67 -52.72 -14.44
CA LEU A 144 -4.25 -52.56 -14.77
C LEU A 144 -3.46 -53.69 -14.09
N PRO A 145 -2.50 -54.34 -14.77
CA PRO A 145 -1.68 -55.39 -14.17
C PRO A 145 -0.56 -54.81 -13.29
N GLU A 146 -0.39 -55.41 -12.12
CA GLU A 146 0.80 -55.30 -11.28
C GLU A 146 1.99 -55.93 -12.01
N ASP A 147 3.13 -55.24 -12.05
CA ASP A 147 4.40 -55.84 -12.45
C ASP A 147 5.47 -55.66 -11.37
N SER A 148 6.30 -56.68 -11.35
CA SER A 148 7.12 -57.26 -10.32
C SER A 148 8.55 -56.68 -10.27
N SER A 149 9.14 -56.68 -9.07
CA SER A 149 10.56 -56.35 -8.83
C SER A 149 11.50 -57.39 -9.46
N PRO A 150 12.78 -57.03 -9.71
CA PRO A 150 13.89 -57.68 -8.98
C PRO A 150 15.17 -56.76 -8.87
N PRO A 151 16.36 -57.27 -8.45
CA PRO A 151 16.75 -57.63 -7.08
C PRO A 151 18.03 -56.91 -6.58
N VAL A 152 18.39 -57.15 -5.32
CA VAL A 152 19.58 -56.66 -4.58
C VAL A 152 20.83 -57.50 -4.87
N ALA A 153 22.02 -56.88 -4.90
CA ALA A 153 23.31 -57.52 -4.58
C ALA A 153 24.32 -56.52 -3.99
N HIS A 154 25.21 -57.07 -3.15
CA HIS A 154 26.13 -56.47 -2.19
C HIS A 154 27.44 -55.90 -2.76
N ASP A 155 28.14 -55.07 -1.97
CA ASP A 155 29.54 -55.37 -1.56
C ASP A 155 29.99 -54.60 -0.28
N PRO A 156 31.04 -55.09 0.42
CA PRO A 156 31.44 -54.69 1.78
C PRO A 156 32.85 -54.02 1.92
N GLU A 157 33.16 -53.71 3.18
CA GLU A 157 34.49 -53.77 3.84
C GLU A 157 35.44 -52.54 3.91
N SER A 158 36.29 -52.62 4.94
CA SER A 158 36.96 -51.59 5.74
C SER A 158 38.48 -51.86 5.79
N ALA A 159 39.31 -50.84 6.06
CA ALA A 159 40.57 -50.92 6.83
C ALA A 159 41.19 -49.50 6.95
N ALA A 160 41.38 -48.88 8.13
CA ALA A 160 42.31 -49.16 9.24
C ALA A 160 43.78 -48.70 8.99
N LYS A 161 44.30 -47.81 9.87
CA LYS A 161 45.70 -47.72 10.35
C LYS A 161 45.88 -46.63 11.45
N PRO A 162 46.98 -46.63 12.26
CA PRO A 162 46.89 -47.05 13.67
C PRO A 162 47.51 -46.08 14.71
N ASP A 163 47.21 -46.40 15.98
CA ASP A 163 47.94 -46.33 17.27
C ASP A 163 48.91 -45.20 17.68
N ALA A 164 48.72 -44.80 18.96
CA ALA A 164 49.52 -43.93 19.84
C ALA A 164 50.85 -44.59 20.30
N PRO A 165 51.73 -43.94 21.12
CA PRO A 165 51.50 -43.65 22.57
C PRO A 165 52.08 -42.27 23.01
N GLY A 166 51.96 -41.70 24.21
CA GLY A 166 51.46 -42.05 25.54
C GLY A 166 52.12 -41.10 26.58
N THR A 167 51.53 -40.98 27.78
CA THR A 167 52.10 -40.45 29.06
C THR A 167 52.39 -38.93 29.13
N ASP A 168 52.22 -38.18 30.22
CA ASP A 168 52.17 -38.51 31.65
C ASP A 168 51.52 -37.37 32.49
N ALA A 169 51.21 -37.69 33.74
CA ALA A 169 50.47 -36.89 34.74
C ALA A 169 51.30 -35.80 35.50
N THR A 170 50.62 -35.15 36.47
CA THR A 170 51.03 -34.28 37.61
C THR A 170 50.54 -32.83 37.47
N ASP A 171 49.58 -32.33 38.24
CA ASP A 171 49.45 -32.08 39.71
C ASP A 171 50.26 -30.88 40.22
N GLN A 172 49.63 -30.12 41.14
CA GLN A 172 50.09 -29.05 42.03
C GLN A 172 49.66 -27.58 41.72
N THR A 173 48.60 -27.20 42.43
CA THR A 173 48.52 -26.12 43.46
C THR A 173 49.48 -24.94 43.38
N ASP A 174 48.93 -23.72 43.41
CA ASP A 174 49.20 -22.75 44.50
C ASP A 174 48.21 -21.56 44.50
N THR A 175 47.76 -21.21 45.70
CA THR A 175 47.09 -19.94 46.12
C THR A 175 48.16 -19.16 46.94
N PRO A 176 48.12 -17.82 47.19
CA PRO A 176 47.06 -17.17 47.97
C PRO A 176 46.80 -15.64 47.79
N ALA A 177 45.74 -15.19 48.50
CA ALA A 177 45.53 -13.89 49.17
C ALA A 177 45.13 -12.65 48.32
N GLU A 178 43.91 -12.11 48.44
CA GLU A 178 43.25 -11.34 49.53
C GLU A 178 43.52 -9.82 49.51
N THR A 179 42.45 -9.02 49.30
CA THR A 179 41.98 -7.82 50.07
C THR A 179 40.90 -7.11 49.23
N SER A 180 39.61 -7.13 49.60
CA SER A 180 38.89 -6.33 50.62
C SER A 180 38.91 -4.81 50.40
N THR A 181 37.80 -4.22 49.93
CA THR A 181 36.93 -3.28 50.69
C THR A 181 35.97 -2.50 49.76
N ALA A 182 34.68 -2.50 50.13
CA ALA A 182 33.74 -1.40 49.85
C ALA A 182 33.86 -0.36 51.00
N PRO A 183 33.37 0.90 50.88
CA PRO A 183 31.94 1.18 51.07
C PRO A 183 31.34 2.41 50.32
N ASP A 184 30.03 2.29 50.06
CA ASP A 184 28.90 3.16 50.43
C ASP A 184 28.92 4.72 50.39
N THR A 185 27.78 5.23 49.88
CA THR A 185 27.03 6.49 50.12
C THR A 185 27.69 7.87 50.22
N GLN A 186 27.19 8.85 49.44
CA GLN A 186 26.36 9.97 49.97
C GLN A 186 25.96 11.00 48.89
N GLN A 187 24.68 11.37 48.94
CA GLN A 187 24.01 12.53 48.35
C GLN A 187 24.50 13.84 49.02
N PRO A 188 24.40 15.00 48.35
CA PRO A 188 23.53 16.03 48.93
C PRO A 188 22.79 16.92 47.90
N THR A 189 21.54 17.24 48.23
CA THR A 189 20.87 18.50 47.88
C THR A 189 21.42 19.63 48.76
N PRO A 190 21.33 20.89 48.31
CA PRO A 190 20.42 21.78 49.04
C PRO A 190 19.63 22.77 48.18
N GLU A 191 18.49 23.15 48.74
CA GLU A 191 17.63 24.27 48.39
C GLU A 191 18.37 25.61 48.40
N THR A 192 17.92 26.58 47.59
CA THR A 192 17.15 27.78 48.02
C THR A 192 17.48 28.99 47.13
N THR A 193 16.48 29.84 46.94
CA THR A 193 16.49 31.28 46.58
C THR A 193 16.23 31.67 45.11
N SER A 194 15.01 32.15 44.90
CA SER A 194 14.64 33.11 43.85
C SER A 194 15.24 34.49 44.14
N PRO A 195 15.38 35.34 43.11
CA PRO A 195 15.11 36.76 43.27
C PRO A 195 14.09 37.33 42.27
N GLU A 196 13.28 38.20 42.84
CA GLU A 196 12.28 39.13 42.29
C GLU A 196 12.61 39.83 40.96
N LYS A 197 11.54 40.07 40.20
CA LYS A 197 11.42 41.11 39.16
C LYS A 197 10.70 42.33 39.76
N PRO A 198 11.14 43.57 39.50
CA PRO A 198 10.65 44.74 40.23
C PRO A 198 9.27 45.24 39.77
N ALA A 199 8.52 45.73 40.75
CA ALA A 199 7.24 46.41 40.64
C ALA A 199 7.37 47.82 40.04
N SER A 200 6.28 48.30 39.44
CA SER A 200 6.01 49.73 39.24
C SER A 200 4.57 50.04 39.69
N PRO A 201 4.31 51.29 40.11
CA PRO A 201 3.44 51.58 41.24
C PRO A 201 1.99 51.87 40.85
N ALA A 202 1.09 51.58 41.80
CA ALA A 202 -0.31 51.99 41.81
C ALA A 202 -0.47 53.43 42.33
N THR A 203 -1.52 54.10 41.88
CA THR A 203 -2.29 55.15 42.59
C THR A 203 -3.73 55.16 42.04
N PRO A 204 -4.75 55.66 42.78
CA PRO A 204 -5.93 54.86 43.10
C PRO A 204 -7.29 55.42 42.61
N ASP A 205 -8.27 54.52 42.63
CA ASP A 205 -9.72 54.65 42.92
C ASP A 205 -10.51 55.89 42.44
N ASP A 206 -11.53 55.66 41.60
CA ASP A 206 -12.94 55.80 42.03
C ASP A 206 -13.92 55.37 40.91
N LYS A 207 -14.68 54.28 41.11
CA LYS A 207 -16.06 54.12 40.60
C LYS A 207 -16.74 52.87 41.16
N ALA A 208 -17.90 53.11 41.75
CA ALA A 208 -18.85 52.18 42.37
C ALA A 208 -19.29 51.02 41.44
N PRO A 209 -19.77 49.90 42.00
CA PRO A 209 -19.89 48.63 41.29
C PRO A 209 -21.12 48.60 40.36
N ALA A 210 -20.89 48.21 39.11
CA ALA A 210 -21.94 47.80 38.20
C ALA A 210 -22.34 46.35 38.51
N GLU A 211 -23.65 46.12 38.64
CA GLU A 211 -24.27 44.82 38.85
C GLU A 211 -23.76 43.79 37.82
N THR A 212 -23.15 42.71 38.32
CA THR A 212 -22.78 41.56 37.51
C THR A 212 -24.06 40.85 37.07
N ALA A 213 -24.53 41.16 35.86
CA ALA A 213 -25.52 40.35 35.18
C ALA A 213 -24.90 38.96 34.94
N THR A 214 -25.34 37.97 35.71
CA THR A 214 -25.11 36.55 35.45
C THR A 214 -25.78 36.19 34.14
N THR A 215 -25.06 36.31 33.03
CA THR A 215 -25.44 35.68 31.77
C THR A 215 -25.31 34.17 31.96
N THR A 216 -26.43 33.50 32.19
CA THR A 216 -26.56 32.05 32.08
C THR A 216 -26.05 31.62 30.70
N PRO A 217 -25.09 30.67 30.57
CA PRO A 217 -24.70 30.15 29.28
C PRO A 217 -25.94 29.54 28.62
N ALA A 218 -26.20 29.91 27.36
CA ALA A 218 -27.21 29.24 26.56
C ALA A 218 -26.96 27.72 26.60
N PRO A 219 -28.01 26.88 26.68
CA PRO A 219 -27.83 25.43 26.71
C PRO A 219 -27.02 25.00 25.49
N ALA A 220 -25.88 24.34 25.73
CA ALA A 220 -25.05 23.80 24.68
C ALA A 220 -25.91 22.93 23.76
N LYS A 221 -25.82 23.17 22.44
CA LYS A 221 -26.48 22.33 21.43
C LYS A 221 -26.11 20.87 21.76
N PRO A 222 -27.08 19.94 21.83
CA PRO A 222 -26.78 18.55 22.14
C PRO A 222 -25.73 18.05 21.15
N ALA A 223 -24.72 17.33 21.67
CA ALA A 223 -23.67 16.76 20.85
C ALA A 223 -24.31 15.92 19.72
N PRO A 224 -23.76 15.98 18.49
CA PRO A 224 -24.23 15.12 17.41
C PRO A 224 -24.21 13.66 17.87
N LYS A 225 -25.19 12.88 17.43
CA LYS A 225 -25.27 11.45 17.73
C LYS A 225 -24.76 10.68 16.52
N ALA A 226 -24.14 9.53 16.75
CA ALA A 226 -23.84 8.61 15.68
C ALA A 226 -25.13 8.11 15.02
N GLU A 227 -25.12 8.02 13.69
CA GLU A 227 -26.27 7.61 12.87
C GLU A 227 -26.00 6.26 12.19
N PRO A 228 -27.03 5.45 11.95
CA PRO A 228 -26.89 4.23 11.15
C PRO A 228 -26.29 4.51 9.76
N LEU A 229 -25.41 3.62 9.31
CA LEU A 229 -24.86 3.67 7.96
C LEU A 229 -25.70 2.77 7.05
N VAL A 230 -26.28 3.32 5.98
CA VAL A 230 -26.93 2.54 4.93
C VAL A 230 -25.96 2.36 3.77
N ILE A 231 -25.55 1.11 3.53
CA ILE A 231 -24.58 0.75 2.49
C ILE A 231 -24.87 -0.67 2.00
N LEU A 232 -24.71 -0.92 0.69
CA LEU A 232 -24.97 -2.24 0.06
C LEU A 232 -26.35 -2.83 0.41
N GLY A 233 -27.38 -1.97 0.50
CA GLY A 233 -28.75 -2.38 0.84
C GLY A 233 -28.98 -2.79 2.29
N ALA A 234 -27.98 -2.60 3.17
CA ALA A 234 -28.07 -2.92 4.58
C ALA A 234 -27.83 -1.69 5.48
N GLU A 235 -28.50 -1.67 6.64
CA GLU A 235 -28.30 -0.69 7.70
C GLU A 235 -27.35 -1.28 8.77
N VAL A 236 -26.24 -0.59 9.03
CA VAL A 236 -25.26 -0.92 10.08
C VAL A 236 -25.43 0.07 11.23
N ARG A 237 -25.74 -0.41 12.43
CA ARG A 237 -26.03 0.43 13.59
C ARG A 237 -24.76 1.04 14.19
N PRO A 238 -24.85 2.20 14.87
CA PRO A 238 -23.73 2.73 15.65
C PRO A 238 -23.25 1.76 16.73
N GLY A 239 -21.94 1.74 16.97
CA GLY A 239 -21.30 0.86 17.95
C GLY A 239 -21.25 -0.60 17.51
N THR A 240 -21.40 -0.90 16.21
CA THR A 240 -21.37 -2.28 15.70
C THR A 240 -20.45 -2.43 14.50
N SER A 241 -20.01 -3.67 14.29
CA SER A 241 -19.28 -4.09 13.11
C SER A 241 -20.05 -5.17 12.37
N THR A 242 -19.80 -5.31 11.07
CA THR A 242 -20.38 -6.37 10.27
C THR A 242 -19.54 -6.68 9.03
N ARG A 243 -19.87 -7.78 8.37
CA ARG A 243 -19.35 -8.15 7.05
C ARG A 243 -20.48 -8.17 6.04
N LEU A 244 -20.46 -7.22 5.13
CA LEU A 244 -21.36 -7.15 3.98
C LEU A 244 -20.73 -7.83 2.75
N ALA A 245 -21.53 -7.96 1.71
CA ALA A 245 -21.13 -8.53 0.44
C ALA A 245 -21.40 -7.52 -0.68
N TRP A 246 -20.34 -7.07 -1.35
CA TRP A 246 -20.44 -6.32 -2.58
C TRP A 246 -20.35 -7.29 -3.76
N THR A 247 -21.26 -7.15 -4.73
CA THR A 247 -21.25 -7.98 -5.94
C THR A 247 -21.53 -7.07 -7.13
N PRO A 248 -20.58 -6.88 -8.04
CA PRO A 248 -20.82 -6.07 -9.23
C PRO A 248 -21.81 -6.80 -10.15
N ASP A 249 -22.78 -6.07 -10.71
CA ASP A 249 -23.86 -6.59 -11.58
C ASP A 249 -23.35 -6.90 -13.00
N ILE A 250 -22.38 -7.79 -13.07
CA ILE A 250 -21.64 -8.20 -14.27
C ILE A 250 -21.51 -9.72 -14.38
N SER A 251 -21.92 -10.43 -13.33
CA SER A 251 -21.74 -11.87 -13.24
C SER A 251 -22.89 -12.58 -13.96
N ILE A 252 -22.57 -13.72 -14.58
CA ILE A 252 -23.61 -14.65 -15.01
C ILE A 252 -24.39 -15.05 -13.76
N SER A 253 -25.72 -14.97 -13.82
CA SER A 253 -26.60 -15.31 -12.69
C SER A 253 -26.22 -16.65 -12.07
N GLY A 254 -25.96 -16.67 -10.77
CA GLY A 254 -25.53 -17.86 -10.02
C GLY A 254 -24.02 -18.13 -10.00
N LEU A 255 -23.20 -17.37 -10.73
CA LEU A 255 -21.73 -17.43 -10.71
C LEU A 255 -21.08 -16.20 -10.06
N ALA A 256 -21.88 -15.32 -9.47
CA ALA A 256 -21.38 -14.13 -8.82
C ALA A 256 -20.59 -14.49 -7.55
N SER A 257 -19.34 -14.05 -7.47
CA SER A 257 -18.52 -14.19 -6.27
C SER A 257 -18.65 -12.93 -5.44
N PRO A 258 -19.40 -12.96 -4.32
CA PRO A 258 -19.52 -11.80 -3.45
C PRO A 258 -18.16 -11.46 -2.85
N THR A 259 -17.80 -10.18 -2.92
CA THR A 259 -16.60 -9.61 -2.35
C THR A 259 -16.90 -9.12 -0.93
N PRO A 260 -16.19 -9.61 0.11
CA PRO A 260 -16.40 -9.14 1.47
C PRO A 260 -16.08 -7.65 1.62
N VAL A 261 -17.01 -6.92 2.24
CA VAL A 261 -16.82 -5.54 2.69
C VAL A 261 -16.95 -5.52 4.21
N LEU A 262 -15.87 -5.18 4.88
CA LEU A 262 -15.80 -5.05 6.34
C LEU A 262 -16.29 -3.65 6.70
N VAL A 263 -17.25 -3.54 7.61
CA VAL A 263 -17.83 -2.26 8.01
C VAL A 263 -17.80 -2.15 9.52
N ILE A 264 -17.26 -1.04 10.02
CA ILE A 264 -17.33 -0.65 11.42
C ILE A 264 -18.03 0.70 11.49
N ASN A 265 -19.16 0.76 12.18
CA ASN A 265 -19.86 2.02 12.47
C ASN A 265 -19.64 2.36 13.94
N GLY A 266 -18.88 3.42 14.19
CA GLY A 266 -18.49 3.82 15.54
C GLY A 266 -19.66 4.27 16.39
N ALA A 267 -19.51 4.18 17.71
CA ALA A 267 -20.51 4.66 18.66
C ALA A 267 -20.61 6.20 18.69
N GLN A 268 -19.58 6.90 18.21
CA GLN A 268 -19.51 8.36 18.17
C GLN A 268 -19.55 8.90 16.74
N PRO A 269 -20.12 10.09 16.49
CA PRO A 269 -20.07 10.71 15.18
C PRO A 269 -18.62 11.08 14.79
N GLY A 270 -18.31 11.03 13.50
CA GLY A 270 -16.99 11.33 12.97
C GLY A 270 -16.92 11.08 11.46
N PRO A 271 -15.73 11.16 10.85
CA PRO A 271 -15.55 10.99 9.42
C PRO A 271 -15.62 9.52 8.98
N ASN A 272 -15.81 9.29 7.69
CA ASN A 272 -15.87 7.97 7.07
C ASN A 272 -14.59 7.70 6.27
N LEU A 273 -13.79 6.70 6.70
CA LEU A 273 -12.59 6.26 6.01
C LEU A 273 -12.85 4.97 5.23
N CYS A 274 -12.55 4.99 3.93
CA CYS A 274 -12.46 3.79 3.10
C CYS A 274 -11.00 3.32 2.98
N MET A 275 -10.79 2.01 2.99
CA MET A 275 -9.53 1.38 2.62
C MET A 275 -9.77 0.29 1.58
N THR A 276 -9.01 0.31 0.50
CA THR A 276 -9.07 -0.71 -0.56
C THR A 276 -7.73 -1.42 -0.69
N GLY A 277 -7.79 -2.73 -0.86
CA GLY A 277 -6.64 -3.58 -1.10
C GLY A 277 -6.90 -4.52 -2.28
N ALA A 278 -5.81 -4.97 -2.89
CA ALA A 278 -5.83 -5.86 -4.03
C ALA A 278 -6.83 -5.42 -5.13
N VAL A 279 -6.83 -4.12 -5.47
CA VAL A 279 -7.37 -3.62 -6.74
C VAL A 279 -6.65 -4.33 -7.89
N HIS A 280 -5.35 -4.55 -7.72
CA HIS A 280 -4.58 -5.56 -8.42
C HIS A 280 -4.53 -6.85 -7.59
N GLY A 281 -4.92 -7.97 -8.18
CA GLY A 281 -5.09 -9.21 -7.42
C GLY A 281 -3.80 -9.83 -6.88
N ASP A 282 -2.63 -9.43 -7.38
CA ASP A 282 -1.33 -9.94 -6.94
C ASP A 282 -0.71 -9.16 -5.78
N GLU A 283 -1.39 -8.15 -5.23
CA GLU A 283 -0.82 -7.22 -4.25
C GLU A 283 -1.28 -7.58 -2.82
N LEU A 284 -0.47 -8.41 -2.15
CA LEU A 284 -0.88 -9.12 -0.92
C LEU A 284 -0.78 -8.29 0.36
N ASN A 285 0.21 -7.39 0.47
CA ASN A 285 0.46 -6.64 1.72
C ASN A 285 -0.73 -5.76 2.12
N GLY A 286 -1.41 -5.14 1.16
CA GLY A 286 -2.60 -4.31 1.42
C GLY A 286 -3.76 -5.08 2.05
N ILE A 287 -3.94 -6.35 1.67
CA ILE A 287 -4.96 -7.25 2.25
C ILE A 287 -4.70 -7.39 3.76
N GLU A 288 -3.46 -7.66 4.14
CA GLU A 288 -3.06 -7.88 5.52
C GLU A 288 -3.06 -6.59 6.36
N ILE A 289 -2.65 -5.47 5.76
CA ILE A 289 -2.75 -4.15 6.41
C ILE A 289 -4.21 -3.84 6.77
N ILE A 290 -5.13 -3.96 5.81
CA ILE A 290 -6.56 -3.71 6.04
C ILE A 290 -7.09 -4.67 7.09
N ARG A 291 -6.76 -5.96 7.00
CA ARG A 291 -7.21 -6.95 7.99
C ARG A 291 -6.75 -6.58 9.40
N ARG A 292 -5.48 -6.23 9.60
CA ARG A 292 -4.98 -5.86 10.93
C ARG A 292 -5.64 -4.60 11.47
N VAL A 293 -5.80 -3.56 10.66
CA VAL A 293 -6.48 -2.32 11.08
C VAL A 293 -7.94 -2.59 11.43
N MET A 294 -8.70 -3.24 10.55
CA MET A 294 -10.12 -3.50 10.75
C MET A 294 -10.39 -4.39 11.98
N TYR A 295 -9.49 -5.31 12.30
CA TYR A 295 -9.66 -6.23 13.43
C TYR A 295 -9.11 -5.68 14.75
N ASP A 296 -8.39 -4.55 14.74
CA ASP A 296 -7.89 -3.88 15.95
C ASP A 296 -8.87 -2.83 16.49
N ILE A 297 -9.72 -2.26 15.61
CA ILE A 297 -10.68 -1.22 15.98
C ILE A 297 -11.85 -1.78 16.78
N GLU A 298 -12.13 -1.16 17.94
CA GLU A 298 -13.34 -1.41 18.70
C GLU A 298 -14.47 -0.44 18.32
N PRO A 299 -15.66 -0.94 17.90
CA PRO A 299 -16.76 -0.07 17.48
C PRO A 299 -17.21 0.95 18.55
N ASP A 300 -17.16 0.55 19.83
CA ASP A 300 -17.55 1.42 20.96
C ASP A 300 -16.58 2.58 21.22
N GLU A 301 -15.33 2.46 20.76
CA GLU A 301 -14.26 3.47 20.93
C GLU A 301 -14.02 4.28 19.65
N LEU A 302 -14.70 3.94 18.55
CA LEU A 302 -14.55 4.61 17.26
C LEU A 302 -15.48 5.82 17.13
N SER A 303 -14.91 6.93 16.64
CA SER A 303 -15.65 8.08 16.11
C SER A 303 -15.67 8.05 14.59
N GLY A 304 -16.87 8.04 14.01
CA GLY A 304 -17.05 7.92 12.56
C GLY A 304 -17.13 6.46 12.12
N ARG A 305 -16.66 6.18 10.91
CA ARG A 305 -16.86 4.88 10.25
C ARG A 305 -15.62 4.44 9.51
N VAL A 306 -15.35 3.14 9.51
CA VAL A 306 -14.28 2.54 8.69
C VAL A 306 -14.85 1.44 7.82
N ILE A 307 -14.60 1.54 6.52
CA ILE A 307 -15.02 0.58 5.50
C ILE A 307 -13.76 0.00 4.85
N GLY A 308 -13.56 -1.31 5.01
CA GLY A 308 -12.44 -2.02 4.43
C GLY A 308 -12.90 -2.98 3.33
N VAL A 309 -12.29 -2.88 2.15
CA VAL A 309 -12.43 -3.87 1.07
C VAL A 309 -11.07 -4.51 0.84
N PRO A 310 -10.72 -5.59 1.57
CA PRO A 310 -9.38 -6.16 1.53
C PRO A 310 -9.00 -6.70 0.15
N ILE A 311 -9.96 -7.24 -0.60
CA ILE A 311 -9.74 -7.85 -1.90
C ILE A 311 -10.77 -7.34 -2.89
N VAL A 312 -10.46 -6.25 -3.60
CA VAL A 312 -11.35 -5.70 -4.64
C VAL A 312 -11.43 -6.62 -5.85
N ASN A 313 -10.28 -7.01 -6.42
CA ASN A 313 -10.20 -7.87 -7.59
C ASN A 313 -10.08 -9.34 -7.20
N VAL A 314 -11.17 -9.92 -6.68
CA VAL A 314 -11.22 -11.34 -6.23
C VAL A 314 -10.78 -12.31 -7.33
N GLN A 315 -11.15 -12.05 -8.58
CA GLN A 315 -10.79 -12.91 -9.71
C GLN A 315 -9.29 -12.86 -10.01
N GLY A 316 -8.68 -11.67 -9.98
CA GLY A 316 -7.24 -11.49 -10.10
C GLY A 316 -6.51 -12.16 -8.94
N PHE A 317 -7.01 -11.99 -7.71
CA PHE A 317 -6.43 -12.57 -6.50
C PHE A 317 -6.36 -14.09 -6.55
N GLN A 318 -7.44 -14.76 -6.94
CA GLN A 318 -7.47 -16.21 -7.10
C GLN A 318 -6.44 -16.74 -8.12
N ARG A 319 -6.03 -15.90 -9.08
CA ARG A 319 -5.02 -16.23 -10.10
C ARG A 319 -3.61 -15.72 -9.76
N GLY A 320 -3.43 -14.98 -8.67
CA GLY A 320 -2.20 -14.22 -8.43
C GLY A 320 -1.87 -13.27 -9.58
N SER A 321 -2.88 -12.54 -10.08
CA SER A 321 -2.78 -11.69 -11.25
C SER A 321 -3.21 -10.27 -10.96
N ARG A 322 -2.43 -9.31 -11.46
CA ARG A 322 -2.77 -7.88 -11.48
C ARG A 322 -4.13 -7.60 -12.13
N TYR A 323 -4.39 -8.28 -13.24
CA TYR A 323 -5.48 -7.95 -14.15
C TYR A 323 -6.77 -8.72 -13.87
N LEU A 324 -7.87 -8.18 -14.35
CA LEU A 324 -9.15 -8.87 -14.47
C LEU A 324 -9.06 -10.04 -15.47
N PRO A 325 -10.03 -10.98 -15.50
CA PRO A 325 -10.02 -12.10 -16.44
C PRO A 325 -9.95 -11.68 -17.92
N ASP A 326 -10.48 -10.50 -18.25
CA ASP A 326 -10.42 -9.89 -19.58
C ASP A 326 -9.11 -9.12 -19.84
N ARG A 327 -8.11 -9.29 -18.97
CA ARG A 327 -6.76 -8.70 -19.02
C ARG A 327 -6.70 -7.19 -18.85
N ARG A 328 -7.81 -6.53 -18.50
CA ARG A 328 -7.80 -5.10 -18.22
C ARG A 328 -7.29 -4.82 -16.80
N ASP A 329 -6.60 -3.69 -16.68
CA ASP A 329 -6.22 -3.10 -15.40
C ASP A 329 -7.43 -2.35 -14.82
N LEU A 330 -7.92 -2.80 -13.66
CA LEU A 330 -9.06 -2.16 -12.99
C LEU A 330 -8.73 -0.72 -12.59
N ASN A 331 -7.49 -0.43 -12.18
CA ASN A 331 -7.04 0.91 -11.79
C ASN A 331 -6.80 1.84 -12.98
N ARG A 332 -7.32 1.50 -14.17
CA ARG A 332 -7.37 2.36 -15.36
C ARG A 332 -8.80 2.63 -15.84
N ASN A 333 -9.79 2.20 -15.07
CA ASN A 333 -11.19 2.25 -15.45
C ASN A 333 -12.07 3.03 -14.47
N PHE A 334 -11.54 3.64 -13.40
CA PHE A 334 -12.32 4.47 -12.47
C PHE A 334 -12.65 5.87 -13.05
N PRO A 335 -13.79 6.48 -12.68
CA PRO A 335 -14.84 5.99 -11.78
C PRO A 335 -15.74 4.91 -12.39
N GLY A 336 -15.51 4.50 -13.64
CA GLY A 336 -16.24 3.44 -14.31
C GLY A 336 -17.33 3.91 -15.25
N ASP A 337 -17.90 2.94 -15.96
CA ASP A 337 -19.04 3.11 -16.86
C ASP A 337 -19.96 1.89 -16.69
N PRO A 338 -21.24 2.08 -16.27
CA PRO A 338 -22.17 0.97 -16.08
C PRO A 338 -22.54 0.27 -17.38
N ASN A 339 -22.28 0.91 -18.53
CA ASN A 339 -22.48 0.35 -19.86
C ASN A 339 -21.17 -0.06 -20.55
N GLY A 340 -20.03 0.16 -19.90
CA GLY A 340 -18.70 -0.03 -20.48
C GLY A 340 -18.21 -1.48 -20.48
N SER A 341 -16.87 -1.62 -20.52
CA SER A 341 -16.18 -2.91 -20.40
C SER A 341 -16.44 -3.59 -19.04
N LEU A 342 -16.05 -4.85 -18.89
CA LEU A 342 -16.14 -5.55 -17.61
C LEU A 342 -15.46 -4.74 -16.50
N ALA A 343 -14.23 -4.28 -16.75
CA ALA A 343 -13.49 -3.41 -15.84
C ALA A 343 -14.23 -2.11 -15.52
N GLY A 344 -14.80 -1.45 -16.54
CA GLY A 344 -15.58 -0.22 -16.36
C GLY A 344 -16.82 -0.41 -15.49
N ARG A 345 -17.51 -1.54 -15.62
CA ARG A 345 -18.70 -1.86 -14.83
C ARG A 345 -18.36 -2.23 -13.39
N ILE A 346 -17.27 -2.97 -13.17
CA ILE A 346 -16.74 -3.26 -11.82
C ILE A 346 -16.34 -1.96 -11.13
N ALA A 347 -15.56 -1.11 -11.81
CA ALA A 347 -15.13 0.18 -11.30
C ALA A 347 -16.34 1.06 -10.94
N TYR A 348 -17.35 1.11 -11.83
CA TYR A 348 -18.58 1.86 -11.59
C TYR A 348 -19.32 1.37 -10.34
N SER A 349 -19.53 0.05 -10.23
CA SER A 349 -20.23 -0.50 -9.07
C SER A 349 -19.45 -0.25 -7.77
N LEU A 350 -18.14 -0.54 -7.71
CA LEU A 350 -17.34 -0.28 -6.51
C LEU A 350 -17.39 1.20 -6.12
N PHE A 351 -17.19 2.08 -7.09
CA PHE A 351 -17.13 3.51 -6.85
C PHE A 351 -18.46 4.04 -6.31
N ASN A 352 -19.57 3.68 -6.96
CA ASN A 352 -20.88 4.21 -6.60
C ASN A 352 -21.50 3.55 -5.37
N ASP A 353 -21.25 2.24 -5.16
CA ASP A 353 -21.90 1.45 -4.11
C ASP A 353 -21.10 1.40 -2.80
N VAL A 354 -19.80 1.75 -2.85
CA VAL A 354 -18.91 1.74 -1.69
C VAL A 354 -18.18 3.07 -1.52
N ILE A 355 -17.39 3.50 -2.50
CA ILE A 355 -16.44 4.61 -2.33
C ILE A 355 -17.15 5.95 -2.08
N ARG A 356 -18.25 6.23 -2.77
CA ARG A 356 -19.04 7.47 -2.58
C ARG A 356 -19.69 7.62 -1.20
N HIS A 357 -19.61 6.61 -0.33
CA HIS A 357 -20.07 6.71 1.06
C HIS A 357 -18.98 7.22 2.02
N CYS A 358 -17.77 7.47 1.53
CA CYS A 358 -16.59 7.83 2.32
C CYS A 358 -16.18 9.29 2.10
N ASP A 359 -15.59 9.90 3.13
CA ASP A 359 -14.99 11.24 3.09
C ASP A 359 -13.50 11.15 2.71
N MET A 360 -12.87 10.03 3.06
CA MET A 360 -11.44 9.78 2.87
C MET A 360 -11.19 8.38 2.31
N LEU A 361 -10.13 8.24 1.52
CA LEU A 361 -9.74 6.97 0.90
C LEU A 361 -8.22 6.72 0.99
N VAL A 362 -7.87 5.51 1.42
CA VAL A 362 -6.52 4.95 1.29
C VAL A 362 -6.57 3.73 0.37
N ASP A 363 -6.05 3.88 -0.83
CA ASP A 363 -5.95 2.78 -1.80
C ASP A 363 -4.57 2.15 -1.72
N ILE A 364 -4.49 0.90 -1.24
CA ILE A 364 -3.23 0.24 -0.88
C ILE A 364 -2.78 -0.68 -2.00
N HIS A 365 -1.60 -0.38 -2.53
CA HIS A 365 -0.92 -1.09 -3.62
C HIS A 365 0.46 -1.61 -3.19
N THR A 366 1.06 -2.42 -4.05
CA THR A 366 2.48 -2.81 -3.95
C THR A 366 3.18 -2.66 -5.30
N GLY A 367 4.50 -2.88 -5.31
CA GLY A 367 5.30 -2.78 -6.53
C GLY A 367 4.88 -3.78 -7.62
N SER A 368 4.59 -3.26 -8.81
CA SER A 368 4.25 -4.05 -9.99
C SER A 368 5.48 -4.68 -10.65
N LEU A 369 5.28 -5.71 -11.48
CA LEU A 369 6.34 -6.35 -12.28
C LEU A 369 7.55 -6.80 -11.45
N LYS A 370 7.30 -7.39 -10.27
CA LYS A 370 8.35 -7.78 -9.32
C LYS A 370 9.27 -6.60 -8.96
N ARG A 371 8.69 -5.43 -8.74
CA ARG A 371 9.34 -4.33 -8.03
C ARG A 371 8.90 -4.35 -6.58
N SER A 372 9.71 -3.74 -5.73
CA SER A 372 9.41 -3.45 -4.33
C SER A 372 9.35 -1.94 -4.15
N ASN A 373 8.34 -1.45 -3.46
CA ASN A 373 8.26 -0.06 -3.03
C ASN A 373 8.50 0.04 -1.52
N LEU A 374 9.23 1.08 -1.09
CA LEU A 374 9.29 1.44 0.32
C LEU A 374 7.90 1.88 0.74
N ALA A 375 7.47 1.53 1.96
CA ALA A 375 6.24 2.04 2.55
C ALA A 375 6.15 3.57 2.38
N GLN A 376 5.27 4.01 1.49
CA GLN A 376 5.17 5.40 1.09
C GLN A 376 3.75 5.75 0.64
N LEU A 377 3.41 7.04 0.72
CA LEU A 377 2.23 7.60 0.09
C LEU A 377 2.57 8.19 -1.26
N ARG A 378 1.59 8.15 -2.15
CA ARG A 378 1.57 8.95 -3.36
C ARG A 378 0.30 9.81 -3.40
N ALA A 379 0.52 11.11 -3.61
CA ALA A 379 -0.52 12.11 -3.38
C ALA A 379 -0.34 13.37 -4.25
N ASP A 380 -1.46 13.97 -4.67
CA ASP A 380 -1.41 15.27 -5.33
C ASP A 380 -1.32 16.39 -4.29
N MET A 381 -0.08 16.72 -3.95
CA MET A 381 0.26 17.79 -3.01
C MET A 381 -0.13 19.20 -3.48
N HIS A 382 -0.66 19.38 -4.70
CA HIS A 382 -1.28 20.65 -5.10
C HIS A 382 -2.67 20.85 -4.51
N ILE A 383 -3.35 19.76 -4.09
CA ILE A 383 -4.66 19.80 -3.45
C ILE A 383 -4.45 20.00 -1.95
N PRO A 384 -4.84 21.13 -1.34
CA PRO A 384 -4.52 21.45 0.05
C PRO A 384 -5.07 20.43 1.06
N GLU A 385 -6.27 19.91 0.81
CA GLU A 385 -6.92 18.92 1.69
C GLU A 385 -6.18 17.57 1.65
N VAL A 386 -5.74 17.14 0.47
CA VAL A 386 -4.89 15.95 0.32
C VAL A 386 -3.53 16.17 1.00
N ALA A 387 -2.94 17.35 0.84
CA ALA A 387 -1.70 17.69 1.50
C ALA A 387 -1.80 17.62 3.04
N GLU A 388 -2.89 18.15 3.62
CA GLU A 388 -3.17 18.01 5.07
C GLU A 388 -3.39 16.56 5.48
N PHE A 389 -4.13 15.80 4.67
CA PHE A 389 -4.38 14.40 4.93
C PHE A 389 -3.09 13.58 5.00
N THR A 390 -2.08 13.87 4.15
CA THR A 390 -0.77 13.19 4.23
C THR A 390 -0.03 13.40 5.56
N ARG A 391 -0.29 14.51 6.27
CA ARG A 391 0.30 14.78 7.59
C ARG A 391 -0.22 13.85 8.69
N GLY A 392 -1.29 13.09 8.43
CA GLY A 392 -1.83 12.10 9.36
C GLY A 392 -1.04 10.79 9.39
N PHE A 393 -0.14 10.53 8.43
CA PHE A 393 0.54 9.25 8.29
C PHE A 393 1.93 9.20 8.94
N ASP A 394 2.20 10.09 9.91
CA ASP A 394 3.47 10.13 10.65
C ASP A 394 4.70 10.16 9.72
N LYS A 395 5.75 9.36 9.99
CA LYS A 395 7.02 9.34 9.24
C LYS A 395 6.94 8.69 7.86
N MET A 396 5.75 8.35 7.38
CA MET A 396 5.63 7.72 6.06
C MET A 396 6.26 8.63 5.01
N ALA A 397 7.03 8.04 4.09
CA ALA A 397 7.54 8.78 2.95
C ALA A 397 6.36 9.26 2.09
N VAL A 398 6.43 10.47 1.54
CA VAL A 398 5.41 11.04 0.67
C VAL A 398 6.03 11.46 -0.65
N VAL A 399 5.53 10.87 -1.74
CA VAL A 399 5.93 11.22 -3.11
C VAL A 399 4.79 12.00 -3.76
N HIS A 400 5.13 13.16 -4.28
CA HIS A 400 4.17 13.95 -5.04
C HIS A 400 3.82 13.26 -6.39
N SER A 401 2.52 13.04 -6.63
CA SER A 401 1.95 12.56 -7.89
C SER A 401 0.56 13.14 -8.12
N GLN A 402 0.33 13.75 -9.28
CA GLN A 402 -1.02 14.18 -9.70
C GLN A 402 -1.96 12.99 -9.97
N GLY A 403 -1.40 11.81 -10.25
CA GLY A 403 -2.18 10.66 -10.69
C GLY A 403 -2.48 10.67 -12.17
N THR A 404 -2.94 9.53 -12.66
CA THR A 404 -3.42 9.36 -14.03
C THR A 404 -4.93 9.18 -14.04
N ILE A 405 -5.56 9.58 -15.14
CA ILE A 405 -6.99 9.32 -15.39
C ILE A 405 -7.23 7.80 -15.33
N GLY A 406 -8.37 7.39 -14.76
CA GLY A 406 -8.71 5.97 -14.63
C GLY A 406 -8.31 5.33 -13.30
N MET A 407 -7.48 6.00 -12.50
CA MET A 407 -7.12 5.52 -11.16
C MET A 407 -8.22 5.78 -10.14
N LEU A 408 -8.36 4.87 -9.17
CA LEU A 408 -9.32 5.02 -8.08
C LEU A 408 -9.05 6.29 -7.26
N ARG A 409 -7.78 6.56 -6.93
CA ARG A 409 -7.37 7.80 -6.23
C ARG A 409 -7.82 9.06 -6.96
N SER A 410 -7.53 9.16 -8.26
CA SER A 410 -7.90 10.32 -9.08
C SER A 410 -9.42 10.48 -9.14
N ALA A 411 -10.14 9.39 -9.37
CA ALA A 411 -11.60 9.41 -9.41
C ALA A 411 -12.22 9.84 -8.06
N ALA A 412 -11.62 9.42 -6.94
CA ALA A 412 -12.06 9.83 -5.61
C ALA A 412 -11.84 11.33 -5.38
N THR A 413 -10.64 11.86 -5.68
CA THR A 413 -10.37 13.30 -5.55
C THR A 413 -11.23 14.15 -6.49
N ASP A 414 -11.55 13.66 -7.69
CA ASP A 414 -12.44 14.32 -8.63
C ASP A 414 -13.91 14.36 -8.16
N ASN A 415 -14.26 13.62 -7.10
CA ASN A 415 -15.58 13.56 -6.50
C ASN A 415 -15.57 13.98 -5.01
N ASP A 416 -14.68 14.90 -4.64
CA ASP A 416 -14.57 15.51 -3.30
C ASP A 416 -14.27 14.52 -2.16
N ILE A 417 -13.63 13.39 -2.47
CA ILE A 417 -13.15 12.40 -1.49
C ILE A 417 -11.63 12.55 -1.37
N VAL A 418 -11.14 12.84 -0.16
CA VAL A 418 -9.70 13.05 0.07
C VAL A 418 -8.97 11.71 -0.01
N ALA A 419 -8.10 11.52 -1.01
CA ALA A 419 -7.53 10.22 -1.31
C ALA A 419 -6.00 10.20 -1.48
N VAL A 420 -5.39 9.11 -1.03
CA VAL A 420 -3.98 8.78 -1.29
C VAL A 420 -3.82 7.33 -1.75
N THR A 421 -2.75 7.07 -2.49
CA THR A 421 -2.29 5.72 -2.75
C THR A 421 -1.21 5.40 -1.74
N MET A 422 -1.33 4.28 -1.03
CA MET A 422 -0.27 3.74 -0.18
C MET A 422 0.44 2.62 -0.93
N GLU A 423 1.75 2.69 -1.04
CA GLU A 423 2.60 1.67 -1.65
C GLU A 423 3.37 0.93 -0.57
N ALA A 424 3.31 -0.41 -0.53
CA ALA A 424 3.91 -1.19 0.55
C ALA A 424 4.52 -2.52 0.05
N GLY A 425 5.78 -2.50 -0.36
CA GLY A 425 6.55 -3.71 -0.70
C GLY A 425 6.37 -4.22 -2.13
N GLU A 426 6.51 -5.53 -2.29
CA GLU A 426 6.49 -6.30 -3.54
C GLU A 426 5.10 -6.89 -3.82
N SER A 427 4.80 -7.20 -5.08
CA SER A 427 3.68 -8.08 -5.40
C SER A 427 4.00 -9.55 -5.09
N LEU A 428 2.96 -10.37 -4.93
CA LEU A 428 3.00 -11.83 -4.70
C LEU A 428 3.70 -12.29 -3.42
N ARG A 429 4.10 -11.38 -2.54
CA ARG A 429 4.80 -11.69 -1.29
C ARG A 429 4.22 -10.92 -0.11
N ILE A 430 4.36 -11.53 1.06
CA ILE A 430 4.07 -10.90 2.36
C ILE A 430 5.39 -10.39 2.94
N GLN A 431 5.44 -9.10 3.28
CA GLN A 431 6.61 -8.45 3.87
C GLN A 431 6.23 -7.74 5.16
N GLU A 432 6.52 -8.39 6.29
CA GLU A 432 6.09 -7.95 7.62
C GLU A 432 6.47 -6.50 7.94
N ASN A 433 7.70 -6.09 7.61
CA ASN A 433 8.16 -4.71 7.85
C ASN A 433 7.35 -3.66 7.06
N GLN A 434 6.90 -3.98 5.85
CA GLN A 434 6.07 -3.09 5.04
C GLN A 434 4.64 -3.04 5.58
N ILE A 435 4.13 -4.18 6.04
CA ILE A 435 2.80 -4.30 6.67
C ILE A 435 2.76 -3.52 7.98
N GLU A 436 3.74 -3.69 8.86
CA GLU A 436 3.85 -2.96 10.12
C GLU A 436 3.91 -1.45 9.88
N ALA A 437 4.70 -1.00 8.88
CA ALA A 437 4.77 0.41 8.50
C ALA A 437 3.40 0.95 8.04
N GLY A 438 2.67 0.20 7.21
CA GLY A 438 1.32 0.57 6.75
C GLY A 438 0.30 0.60 7.89
N VAL A 439 0.26 -0.43 8.74
CA VAL A 439 -0.66 -0.52 9.90
C VAL A 439 -0.40 0.62 10.89
N ASN A 440 0.87 0.88 11.21
CA ASN A 440 1.22 1.98 12.11
C ASN A 440 0.76 3.32 11.53
N SER A 441 1.01 3.57 10.24
CA SER A 441 0.66 4.85 9.60
C SER A 441 -0.85 5.07 9.46
N ILE A 442 -1.62 4.02 9.17
CA ILE A 442 -3.10 4.12 9.13
C ILE A 442 -3.65 4.38 10.52
N ASN A 443 -3.10 3.73 11.55
CA ASN A 443 -3.54 4.00 12.90
C ASN A 443 -3.22 5.43 13.36
N SER A 444 -2.06 5.96 12.99
CA SER A 444 -1.73 7.36 13.22
C SER A 444 -2.67 8.29 12.48
N LEU A 445 -3.09 7.92 11.25
CA LEU A 445 -4.11 8.67 10.52
C LEU A 445 -5.43 8.67 11.29
N LEU A 446 -5.91 7.50 11.75
CA LEU A 446 -7.15 7.39 12.53
C LEU A 446 -7.09 8.28 13.78
N GLU A 447 -5.96 8.30 14.49
CA GLU A 447 -5.75 9.19 15.65
C GLU A 447 -5.77 10.67 15.24
N LYS A 448 -5.05 11.05 14.17
CA LYS A 448 -5.00 12.42 13.67
C LYS A 448 -6.36 12.94 13.24
N GLN A 449 -7.20 12.08 12.65
CA GLN A 449 -8.57 12.39 12.25
C GLN A 449 -9.57 12.33 13.43
N GLY A 450 -9.09 12.06 14.65
CA GLY A 450 -9.91 11.98 15.85
C GLY A 450 -10.87 10.79 15.87
N MET A 451 -10.60 9.76 15.06
CA MET A 451 -11.43 8.55 14.96
C MET A 451 -11.15 7.59 16.12
N ILE A 452 -9.90 7.51 16.58
CA ILE A 452 -9.48 6.70 17.74
C ILE A 452 -8.67 7.55 18.72
N SER A 453 -8.59 7.11 19.97
CA SER A 453 -7.72 7.72 20.98
C SER A 453 -6.57 6.79 21.33
N ARG A 454 -5.32 7.30 21.31
CA ARG A 454 -4.14 6.57 21.80
C ARG A 454 -3.49 7.30 22.97
N LEU A 455 -2.89 6.53 23.88
CA LEU A 455 -2.04 7.09 24.93
C LEU A 455 -0.81 7.72 24.28
N PHE A 456 -0.76 9.04 24.34
CA PHE A 456 0.24 9.95 23.80
C PHE A 456 1.68 9.39 23.80
N VAL A 457 2.27 9.25 22.60
CA VAL A 457 3.71 9.06 22.43
C VAL A 457 4.35 10.43 22.16
N TRP A 458 5.44 10.74 22.85
CA TRP A 458 6.14 12.02 22.69
C TRP A 458 6.76 12.15 21.29
N GLY A 459 6.51 13.30 20.66
CA GLY A 459 6.98 13.68 19.32
C GLY A 459 5.90 13.46 18.27
N LYS A 460 5.64 14.46 17.42
CA LYS A 460 4.83 14.28 16.20
C LYS A 460 5.80 13.88 15.10
N PRO A 461 5.96 12.58 14.79
CA PRO A 461 6.63 12.20 13.55
C PRO A 461 5.97 12.92 12.37
N GLU A 462 6.76 13.57 11.54
CA GLU A 462 6.27 14.22 10.32
C GLU A 462 6.68 13.41 9.09
N PRO A 463 5.88 13.46 8.02
CA PRO A 463 6.16 12.74 6.79
C PRO A 463 7.45 13.23 6.15
N VAL A 464 8.14 12.32 5.47
CA VAL A 464 9.36 12.65 4.72
C VAL A 464 8.99 12.82 3.26
N TYR A 465 9.12 14.04 2.73
CA TYR A 465 8.76 14.35 1.36
C TYR A 465 9.90 14.05 0.40
N TYR A 466 9.59 13.47 -0.75
CA TYR A 466 10.57 13.16 -1.79
C TYR A 466 10.15 13.70 -3.16
N ASN A 467 11.10 14.34 -3.84
CA ASN A 467 11.09 14.46 -5.29
C ASN A 467 11.69 13.17 -5.86
N SER A 468 11.07 12.54 -6.83
CA SER A 468 11.49 11.22 -7.30
C SER A 468 11.76 11.14 -8.80
N SER A 469 12.56 10.16 -9.21
CA SER A 469 12.87 9.88 -10.63
C SER A 469 13.20 8.41 -10.82
N TRP A 470 12.74 7.81 -11.92
CA TRP A 470 13.08 6.44 -12.27
C TRP A 470 14.41 6.34 -13.03
N ILE A 471 15.19 5.32 -12.70
CA ILE A 471 16.33 4.87 -13.48
C ILE A 471 15.86 3.64 -14.27
N ARG A 472 16.08 3.69 -15.57
CA ARG A 472 15.73 2.62 -16.51
C ARG A 472 16.98 2.04 -17.12
N THR A 473 16.98 0.73 -17.37
CA THR A 473 18.04 0.07 -18.15
C THR A 473 17.81 0.32 -19.65
N ASN A 474 18.88 0.49 -20.42
CA ASN A 474 18.82 0.59 -21.89
C ASN A 474 19.11 -0.75 -22.59
N VAL A 475 19.35 -1.79 -21.81
CA VAL A 475 19.71 -3.14 -22.30
C VAL A 475 18.89 -4.20 -21.59
N GLY A 476 18.67 -5.32 -22.26
CA GLY A 476 18.07 -6.51 -21.66
C GLY A 476 19.13 -7.44 -21.06
N GLY A 477 18.76 -8.17 -20.01
CA GLY A 477 19.65 -9.11 -19.34
C GLY A 477 19.15 -9.50 -17.95
N ILE A 478 20.00 -10.14 -17.17
CA ILE A 478 19.73 -10.48 -15.78
C ILE A 478 20.22 -9.33 -14.90
N LEU A 479 19.29 -8.66 -14.21
CA LEU A 479 19.58 -7.65 -13.19
C LEU A 479 19.93 -8.35 -11.88
N VAL A 480 21.05 -7.95 -11.29
CA VAL A 480 21.41 -8.23 -9.90
C VAL A 480 21.69 -6.89 -9.22
N SER A 481 21.00 -6.62 -8.12
CA SER A 481 21.14 -5.38 -7.35
C SER A 481 22.24 -5.47 -6.29
N ASP A 482 22.98 -4.38 -6.11
CA ASP A 482 24.01 -4.22 -5.06
C ASP A 482 23.50 -3.35 -3.90
N VAL A 483 22.27 -2.84 -3.98
CA VAL A 483 21.62 -1.97 -2.99
C VAL A 483 20.30 -2.56 -2.52
N GLU A 484 19.87 -2.15 -1.32
CA GLU A 484 18.58 -2.51 -0.73
C GLU A 484 17.59 -1.34 -0.74
N LEU A 485 16.31 -1.68 -0.59
CA LEU A 485 15.24 -0.71 -0.50
C LEU A 485 15.39 0.13 0.77
N GLY A 486 15.43 1.45 0.61
CA GLY A 486 15.63 2.40 1.70
C GLY A 486 17.07 2.90 1.86
N ASP A 487 18.04 2.33 1.13
CA ASP A 487 19.45 2.77 1.16
C ASP A 487 19.61 4.20 0.65
N GLU A 488 20.58 4.93 1.23
CA GLU A 488 21.08 6.19 0.71
C GLU A 488 22.25 5.95 -0.25
N VAL A 489 22.18 6.55 -1.44
CA VAL A 489 23.19 6.39 -2.49
C VAL A 489 23.71 7.73 -2.98
N ALA A 490 24.96 7.74 -3.44
CA ALA A 490 25.61 8.92 -4.01
C ALA A 490 25.45 8.96 -5.54
N ALA A 491 25.44 10.18 -6.11
CA ALA A 491 25.49 10.33 -7.57
C ALA A 491 26.71 9.60 -8.18
N GLY A 492 26.45 8.79 -9.22
CA GLY A 492 27.46 7.98 -9.90
C GLY A 492 27.74 6.61 -9.29
N GLU A 493 27.20 6.32 -8.09
CA GLU A 493 27.28 5.00 -7.45
C GLU A 493 26.61 3.92 -8.30
N VAL A 494 27.17 2.71 -8.30
CA VAL A 494 26.59 1.56 -9.00
C VAL A 494 25.52 0.94 -8.11
N LEU A 495 24.30 0.86 -8.62
CA LEU A 495 23.13 0.32 -7.91
C LEU A 495 22.96 -1.19 -8.15
N GLY A 496 23.46 -1.67 -9.28
CA GLY A 496 23.38 -3.05 -9.70
C GLY A 496 23.90 -3.21 -11.13
N ILE A 497 23.87 -4.44 -11.62
CA ILE A 497 24.45 -4.80 -12.91
C ILE A 497 23.42 -5.59 -13.71
N VAL A 498 23.20 -5.20 -14.97
CA VAL A 498 22.49 -6.01 -15.96
C VAL A 498 23.50 -6.82 -16.75
N THR A 499 23.41 -8.14 -16.67
CA THR A 499 24.33 -9.07 -17.36
C THR A 499 23.60 -9.77 -18.50
N ASP A 500 24.17 -9.70 -19.71
CA ASP A 500 23.73 -10.52 -20.85
C ASP A 500 24.05 -12.00 -20.56
N PRO A 501 23.05 -12.90 -20.47
CA PRO A 501 23.27 -14.29 -20.10
C PRO A 501 23.98 -15.12 -21.19
N ILE A 502 24.12 -14.60 -22.41
CA ILE A 502 24.77 -15.28 -23.55
C ILE A 502 26.21 -14.79 -23.70
N THR A 503 26.42 -13.48 -23.68
CA THR A 503 27.74 -12.89 -23.95
C THR A 503 28.55 -12.60 -22.68
N ASN A 504 27.92 -12.66 -21.51
CA ASN A 504 28.47 -12.23 -20.23
C ASN A 504 28.89 -10.74 -20.20
N ALA A 505 28.39 -9.94 -21.16
CA ALA A 505 28.57 -8.50 -21.14
C ALA A 505 27.82 -7.90 -19.94
N GLN A 506 28.51 -7.05 -19.18
CA GLN A 506 27.97 -6.42 -17.97
C GLN A 506 27.73 -4.94 -18.19
N HIS A 507 26.55 -4.49 -17.77
CA HIS A 507 26.09 -3.11 -17.91
C HIS A 507 25.70 -2.57 -16.52
N PRO A 508 26.61 -1.83 -15.86
CA PRO A 508 26.33 -1.23 -14.56
C PRO A 508 25.22 -0.16 -14.65
N ILE A 509 24.25 -0.23 -13.76
CA ILE A 509 23.23 0.80 -13.57
C ILE A 509 23.73 1.76 -12.50
N LYS A 510 23.80 3.06 -12.82
CA LYS A 510 24.34 4.08 -11.92
C LYS A 510 23.28 5.06 -11.46
N ALA A 511 23.40 5.50 -10.20
CA ALA A 511 22.60 6.59 -9.66
C ALA A 511 22.84 7.88 -10.45
N LYS A 512 21.78 8.48 -11.00
CA LYS A 512 21.87 9.77 -11.72
C LYS A 512 22.07 10.96 -10.78
N ARG A 513 21.69 10.81 -9.50
CA ARG A 513 21.78 11.82 -8.44
C ARG A 513 21.85 11.11 -7.09
N SER A 514 22.33 11.81 -6.06
CA SER A 514 22.26 11.31 -4.70
C SER A 514 20.81 11.29 -4.21
N GLY A 515 20.46 10.31 -3.40
CA GLY A 515 19.11 10.16 -2.87
C GLY A 515 18.92 8.84 -2.17
N ARG A 516 17.66 8.52 -1.87
CA ARG A 516 17.22 7.29 -1.23
C ARG A 516 16.54 6.38 -2.23
N ILE A 517 16.79 5.08 -2.16
CA ILE A 517 16.06 4.07 -2.93
C ILE A 517 14.66 3.93 -2.32
N ILE A 518 13.65 4.49 -2.98
CA ILE A 518 12.24 4.44 -2.54
C ILE A 518 11.42 3.38 -3.31
N GLY A 519 12.02 2.80 -4.34
CA GLY A 519 11.50 1.66 -5.08
C GLY A 519 12.60 1.01 -5.91
N MET A 520 12.50 -0.27 -6.18
CA MET A 520 13.49 -1.00 -6.98
C MET A 520 12.90 -2.28 -7.58
N ALA A 521 13.46 -2.73 -8.70
CA ALA A 521 13.26 -4.06 -9.23
C ALA A 521 13.94 -5.08 -8.31
N VAL A 522 13.25 -6.19 -8.03
CA VAL A 522 13.93 -7.37 -7.49
C VAL A 522 14.81 -7.99 -8.57
N ASP A 523 15.79 -8.79 -8.17
CA ASP A 523 16.67 -9.51 -9.09
C ASP A 523 15.87 -10.38 -10.07
N GLN A 524 15.97 -10.05 -11.36
CA GLN A 524 15.14 -10.65 -12.40
C GLN A 524 15.69 -10.40 -13.80
N VAL A 525 15.08 -11.05 -14.81
CA VAL A 525 15.31 -10.68 -16.21
C VAL A 525 14.60 -9.37 -16.51
N VAL A 526 15.33 -8.41 -17.04
CA VAL A 526 14.83 -7.09 -17.44
C VAL A 526 15.04 -6.87 -18.94
N MET A 527 14.22 -6.02 -19.53
CA MET A 527 14.32 -5.60 -20.92
C MET A 527 14.77 -4.13 -21.01
N ALA A 528 15.28 -3.71 -22.15
CA ALA A 528 15.53 -2.29 -22.40
C ALA A 528 14.24 -1.47 -22.16
N GLY A 529 14.37 -0.34 -21.46
CA GLY A 529 13.25 0.50 -21.01
C GLY A 529 12.73 0.16 -19.61
N PHE A 530 13.05 -1.01 -19.05
CA PHE A 530 12.53 -1.44 -17.76
C PHE A 530 13.00 -0.53 -16.62
N ALA A 531 12.06 -0.11 -15.77
CA ALA A 531 12.31 0.71 -14.59
C ALA A 531 12.97 -0.13 -13.48
N THR A 532 14.25 0.14 -13.19
CA THR A 532 15.07 -0.65 -12.27
C THR A 532 15.15 -0.05 -10.87
N TYR A 533 15.32 1.26 -10.72
CA TYR A 533 15.41 1.91 -9.41
C TYR A 533 14.62 3.22 -9.39
N HIS A 534 13.93 3.51 -8.30
CA HIS A 534 13.23 4.77 -8.04
C HIS A 534 13.99 5.52 -6.95
N LEU A 535 14.59 6.66 -7.33
CA LEU A 535 15.36 7.48 -6.40
C LEU A 535 14.54 8.68 -5.93
N GLY A 536 14.36 8.80 -4.61
CA GLY A 536 13.85 9.99 -3.95
C GLY A 536 14.98 10.88 -3.46
N SER A 537 14.96 12.18 -3.76
CA SER A 537 15.72 13.15 -2.96
C SER A 537 14.76 13.87 -2.04
N GLU A 538 15.21 14.10 -0.82
CA GLU A 538 14.44 14.85 0.16
C GLU A 538 13.99 16.19 -0.44
N ALA A 539 12.71 16.48 -0.23
CA ALA A 539 12.03 17.67 -0.69
C ALA A 539 11.41 18.36 0.51
N ARG A 540 11.12 19.65 0.35
CA ARG A 540 10.37 20.37 1.36
C ARG A 540 8.88 20.00 1.31
N GLY A 541 8.25 20.03 2.47
CA GLY A 541 6.82 19.83 2.59
C GLY A 541 6.00 20.93 1.90
N PRO A 542 4.68 20.74 1.76
CA PRO A 542 3.78 21.67 1.08
C PRO A 542 3.73 23.07 1.71
N GLU A 543 4.10 23.25 2.98
CA GLU A 543 4.16 24.56 3.67
C GLU A 543 5.35 25.44 3.28
N GLU A 544 6.38 24.88 2.65
CA GLU A 544 7.63 25.58 2.35
C GLU A 544 7.90 25.73 0.83
N ARG A 545 6.87 25.54 0.00
CA ARG A 545 6.93 25.66 -1.48
C ARG A 545 6.86 27.10 -1.96
#